data_AF-A0A1Z4MZX2-F1
#
_entry.id   AF-A0A1Z4MZX2-F1
#
_cell.length_a   1.000
_cell.length_b   1.000
_cell.length_c   1.000
_cell.angle_alpha   90.00
_cell.angle_beta   90.00
_cell.angle_gamma   90.00
#
_symmetry.space_group_name_H-M   'P 1'
#
loop_
_entity.id
_entity.type
_entity.pdbx_description
1 polymer ?
#
loop_
_entity_poly.entity_id
_entity_poly.type
_entity_poly.pdbx_seq_one_letter_code
_entity_poly.pdbx_strand_id
1 'polypeptide(L)'
;MFDEILQRMREKVTSLQYVMTLHAEEEMNDDNFTIYDIEQAILSGEILERQKDKVTAESKYRIRGTNQDGLEVEVVAKLGATGKLVIITVYQL
;
A
#
# COMPACT_ATOMS: atom_id res chain seq x y z
N MET A 1 2.17 17.01 1.01
CA MET A 1 2.93 16.81 2.28
C MET A 1 3.52 15.40 2.35
N PHE A 2 2.87 14.38 1.79
CA PHE A 2 3.40 13.01 1.79
C PHE A 2 4.12 12.62 0.49
N ASP A 3 4.35 13.58 -0.40
CA ASP A 3 4.82 13.35 -1.77
C ASP A 3 6.17 12.62 -1.81
N GLU A 4 7.11 12.97 -0.92
CA GLU A 4 8.40 12.28 -0.82
C GLU A 4 8.27 10.82 -0.36
N ILE A 5 7.36 10.55 0.57
CA ILE A 5 7.13 9.19 1.07
C ILE A 5 6.43 8.35 0.01
N LEU A 6 5.40 8.91 -0.63
CA LEU A 6 4.68 8.24 -1.70
C LEU A 6 5.64 7.93 -2.87
N GLN A 7 6.50 8.87 -3.24
CA GLN A 7 7.50 8.65 -4.28
C GLN A 7 8.44 7.48 -3.93
N ARG A 8 8.92 7.40 -2.68
CA ARG A 8 9.70 6.25 -2.21
C ARG A 8 8.92 4.94 -2.25
N MET A 9 7.63 4.95 -1.92
CA MET A 9 6.78 3.76 -2.02
C MET A 9 6.64 3.31 -3.46
N ARG A 10 6.41 4.24 -4.39
CA ARG A 10 6.34 3.97 -5.83
C ARG A 10 7.64 3.38 -6.37
N GLU A 11 8.80 3.92 -5.95
CA GLU A 11 10.11 3.33 -6.28
C GLU A 11 10.26 1.89 -5.78
N LYS A 12 9.72 1.56 -4.60
CA LYS A 12 9.73 0.19 -4.08
C LYS A 12 8.80 -0.74 -4.84
N VAL A 13 7.64 -0.25 -5.30
CA VAL A 13 6.75 -1.00 -6.18
C VAL A 13 7.42 -1.30 -7.51
N THR A 14 7.93 -0.28 -8.21
CA THR A 14 8.53 -0.43 -9.54
C THR A 14 9.81 -1.27 -9.55
N SER A 15 10.52 -1.35 -8.42
CA SER A 15 11.71 -2.21 -8.24
C SER A 15 11.43 -3.58 -7.62
N LEU A 16 10.15 -3.95 -7.45
CA LEU A 16 9.72 -5.19 -6.79
C LEU A 16 10.36 -5.37 -5.40
N GLN A 17 10.59 -4.25 -4.70
CA GLN A 17 11.13 -4.20 -3.34
C GLN A 17 10.02 -4.01 -2.30
N TYR A 18 8.97 -4.81 -2.43
CA TYR A 18 7.88 -4.87 -1.48
C TYR A 18 7.61 -6.30 -1.02
N VAL A 19 6.86 -6.43 0.06
CA VAL A 19 6.31 -7.68 0.57
C VAL A 19 4.86 -7.46 0.96
N MET A 20 4.07 -8.51 0.88
CA MET A 20 2.68 -8.53 1.32
C MET A 20 2.59 -9.37 2.61
N THR A 21 1.86 -8.88 3.61
CA THR A 21 1.49 -9.72 4.76
C THR A 21 0.50 -10.79 4.32
N LEU A 22 0.41 -11.90 5.07
CA LEU A 22 -0.61 -12.91 4.84
C LEU A 22 -2.03 -12.29 4.87
N HIS A 23 -2.29 -11.43 5.85
CA HIS A 23 -3.57 -10.73 5.94
C HIS A 23 -3.88 -9.87 4.71
N ALA A 24 -2.90 -9.16 4.15
CA ALA A 24 -3.12 -8.40 2.92
C ALA A 24 -3.40 -9.31 1.71
N GLU A 25 -2.77 -10.48 1.65
CA GLU A 25 -3.06 -11.47 0.60
C GLU A 25 -4.50 -11.99 0.70
N GLU A 26 -4.96 -12.31 1.91
CA GLU A 26 -6.31 -12.80 2.18
C GLU A 26 -7.36 -11.76 1.76
N GLU A 27 -7.25 -10.51 2.23
CA GLU A 27 -8.19 -9.43 1.90
C GLU A 27 -8.16 -9.08 0.39
N MET A 28 -6.98 -9.09 -0.23
CA MET A 28 -6.84 -8.90 -1.68
C MET A 28 -7.63 -9.95 -2.46
N ASN A 29 -7.52 -11.22 -2.05
CA ASN A 29 -8.22 -12.32 -2.70
C ASN A 29 -9.73 -12.26 -2.45
N ASP A 30 -10.16 -11.87 -1.25
CA ASP A 30 -11.57 -11.73 -0.89
C ASP A 30 -12.28 -10.67 -1.77
N ASP A 31 -11.58 -9.58 -2.10
CA ASP A 31 -12.07 -8.54 -3.01
C ASP A 31 -11.80 -8.84 -4.51
N ASN A 32 -11.28 -10.02 -4.85
CA ASN A 32 -10.88 -10.43 -6.22
C ASN A 32 -9.85 -9.50 -6.89
N PHE A 33 -9.00 -8.84 -6.11
CA PHE A 33 -7.90 -8.06 -6.65
C PHE A 33 -6.70 -8.95 -6.99
N THR A 34 -5.95 -8.54 -8.00
CA THR A 34 -4.63 -9.08 -8.28
C THR A 34 -3.55 -8.22 -7.65
N ILE A 35 -2.32 -8.74 -7.57
CA ILE A 35 -1.20 -7.91 -7.11
C ILE A 35 -1.01 -6.67 -8.00
N TYR A 36 -1.32 -6.75 -9.29
CA TYR A 36 -1.20 -5.62 -10.21
C TYR A 36 -2.20 -4.51 -9.91
N ASP A 37 -3.37 -4.83 -9.37
CA ASP A 37 -4.36 -3.84 -8.92
C ASP A 37 -3.83 -3.04 -7.74
N ILE A 38 -3.16 -3.72 -6.80
CA ILE A 38 -2.53 -3.10 -5.62
C ILE A 38 -1.33 -2.24 -6.02
N GLU A 39 -0.49 -2.74 -6.93
CA GLU A 39 0.61 -1.96 -7.49
C GLU A 39 0.08 -0.69 -8.19
N GLN A 40 -0.93 -0.84 -9.04
CA GLN A 40 -1.55 0.29 -9.75
C GLN A 40 -2.15 1.30 -8.78
N ALA A 41 -2.83 0.86 -7.73
CA ALA A 41 -3.40 1.74 -6.71
C ALA A 41 -2.32 2.57 -5.99
N ILE A 42 -1.14 1.99 -5.70
CA ILE A 42 -0.02 2.73 -5.10
C ILE A 42 0.62 3.71 -6.11
N LEU A 43 0.72 3.30 -7.37
CA LEU A 43 1.33 4.10 -8.44
C LEU A 43 0.46 5.30 -8.83
N SER A 44 -0.86 5.14 -8.89
CA SER A 44 -1.83 6.18 -9.27
C SER A 44 -2.32 7.01 -8.09
N GLY A 45 -2.31 6.45 -6.89
CA GLY A 45 -2.99 7.00 -5.72
C GLY A 45 -2.25 8.12 -5.00
N GLU A 46 -2.86 8.55 -3.90
CA GLU A 46 -2.35 9.55 -2.96
C GLU A 46 -2.44 9.05 -1.51
N ILE A 47 -1.56 9.57 -0.64
CA ILE A 47 -1.63 9.25 0.80
C ILE A 47 -2.67 10.15 1.46
N LEU A 48 -3.72 9.54 2.01
CA LEU A 48 -4.78 10.23 2.74
C LEU A 48 -4.32 10.63 4.15
N GLU A 49 -3.66 9.72 4.85
CA GLU A 49 -3.22 9.94 6.22
C GLU A 49 -2.03 9.06 6.63
N ARG A 50 -1.36 9.50 7.70
CA ARG A 50 -0.32 8.74 8.40
C ARG A 50 -0.87 8.29 9.75
N GLN A 51 -0.85 6.99 9.99
CA GLN A 51 -1.20 6.36 11.25
C GLN A 51 0.07 5.95 11.99
N LYS A 52 0.15 6.25 13.30
CA LYS A 52 1.24 5.76 14.15
C LYS A 52 0.78 4.51 14.90
N ASP A 53 1.54 3.44 14.76
CA ASP A 53 1.38 2.26 15.60
C ASP A 53 1.68 2.60 17.06
N LYS A 54 0.78 2.26 17.97
CA LYS A 54 0.89 2.62 19.40
C LYS A 54 2.00 1.83 20.12
N VAL A 55 2.35 0.66 19.61
CA VAL A 55 3.32 -0.24 20.25
C VAL A 55 4.69 -0.06 19.63
N THR A 56 4.79 -0.03 18.31
CA THR A 56 6.08 0.03 17.61
C THR A 56 6.53 1.45 17.25
N ALA A 57 5.65 2.46 17.41
CA ALA A 57 5.83 3.83 16.92
C ALA A 57 6.07 3.94 15.39
N GLU A 58 5.92 2.83 14.67
CA GLU A 58 6.05 2.81 13.22
C GLU A 58 4.93 3.59 12.55
N SER A 59 5.23 4.12 11.36
CA SER A 59 4.27 4.88 10.57
C SER A 59 3.72 4.04 9.45
N LYS A 60 2.41 3.86 9.47
CA LYS A 60 1.60 3.28 8.40
C LYS A 60 0.95 4.43 7.64
N TYR A 61 0.73 4.22 6.37
CA TYR A 61 0.16 5.22 5.47
C TYR A 61 -1.02 4.58 4.76
N ARG A 62 -2.15 5.29 4.75
CA ARG A 62 -3.31 4.92 3.95
C ARG A 62 -3.21 5.60 2.60
N ILE A 63 -3.14 4.80 1.56
CA ILE A 63 -3.04 5.22 0.17
C ILE A 63 -4.37 4.90 -0.48
N ARG A 64 -4.99 5.89 -1.13
CA ARG A 64 -6.16 5.67 -1.98
C ARG A 64 -5.75 5.85 -3.42
N GLY A 65 -6.01 4.86 -4.24
CA GLY A 65 -5.79 4.90 -5.69
C GLY A 65 -6.86 4.11 -6.41
N THR A 66 -6.58 3.78 -7.66
CA THR A 66 -7.48 2.99 -8.50
C THR A 66 -6.81 1.73 -9.01
N ASN A 67 -7.61 0.66 -9.18
CA ASN A 67 -7.18 -0.56 -9.86
C ASN A 67 -7.15 -0.38 -11.40
N GLN A 68 -6.89 -1.46 -12.15
CA GLN A 68 -6.83 -1.40 -13.62
C GLN A 68 -8.17 -1.03 -14.28
N ASP A 69 -9.30 -1.32 -13.62
CA ASP A 69 -10.65 -1.03 -14.09
C ASP A 69 -11.19 0.33 -13.61
N GLY A 70 -10.40 1.08 -12.83
CA GLY A 70 -10.79 2.38 -12.27
C GLY A 70 -11.60 2.31 -10.97
N LEU A 71 -11.74 1.13 -10.36
CA LEU A 71 -12.33 0.97 -9.03
C LEU A 71 -11.40 1.52 -7.96
N GLU A 72 -11.97 2.19 -6.95
CA GLU A 72 -11.19 2.71 -5.84
C GLU A 72 -10.69 1.58 -4.94
N VAL A 73 -9.41 1.63 -4.61
CA VAL A 73 -8.74 0.68 -3.71
C VAL A 73 -8.00 1.47 -2.65
N GLU A 74 -8.14 1.06 -1.40
CA GLU A 74 -7.29 1.55 -0.32
C GLU A 74 -6.24 0.52 0.09
N VAL A 75 -5.01 1.01 0.24
CA VAL A 75 -3.85 0.22 0.64
C VAL A 75 -3.27 0.81 1.90
N VAL A 76 -3.09 -0.02 2.93
CA VAL A 76 -2.35 0.35 4.13
C VAL A 76 -0.94 -0.21 4.03
N ALA A 77 0.06 0.66 3.99
CA ALA A 77 1.45 0.23 3.83
C ALA A 77 2.43 1.01 4.72
N LYS A 78 3.62 0.46 4.92
CA LYS A 78 4.73 1.12 5.61
C LYS A 78 6.08 0.86 4.92
N LEU A 79 7.03 1.77 5.08
CA LEU A 79 8.43 1.48 4.79
C LEU A 79 9.01 0.69 5.97
N GLY A 80 9.35 -0.58 5.75
CA GLY A 80 9.89 -1.47 6.77
C GLY A 80 11.36 -1.19 7.09
N ALA A 81 11.84 -1.71 8.22
CA ALA A 81 13.22 -1.53 8.69
C ALA A 81 14.28 -2.11 7.72
N THR A 82 13.91 -3.10 6.90
CA THR A 82 14.77 -3.68 5.85
C THR A 82 14.82 -2.84 4.58
N GLY A 83 14.14 -1.69 4.55
CA GLY A 83 14.05 -0.83 3.38
C GLY A 83 13.08 -1.32 2.30
N LYS A 84 12.32 -2.39 2.55
CA LYS A 84 11.22 -2.83 1.68
C LYS A 84 9.91 -2.13 2.04
N LEU A 85 9.04 -1.95 1.06
CA LEU A 85 7.64 -1.59 1.31
C LEU A 85 6.89 -2.80 1.87
N VAL A 86 6.15 -2.64 2.95
CA VAL A 86 5.33 -3.68 3.55
C VAL A 86 3.87 -3.30 3.36
N ILE A 87 3.15 -4.07 2.55
CA ILE A 87 1.71 -3.96 2.34
C ILE A 87 1.03 -4.75 3.47
N ILE A 88 0.21 -4.07 4.28
CA ILE A 88 -0.32 -4.58 5.56
C ILE A 88 -1.74 -5.11 5.41
N THR A 89 -2.57 -4.37 4.67
CA THR A 89 -3.95 -4.74 4.30
C THR A 89 -4.35 -3.91 3.08
N VAL A 90 -5.32 -4.40 2.33
CA VAL A 90 -5.92 -3.76 1.15
C VAL A 90 -7.43 -3.99 1.23
N TYR A 91 -8.23 -3.07 0.70
CA TYR A 91 -9.67 -3.28 0.57
C TYR A 91 -10.28 -2.38 -0.51
N GLN A 92 -11.36 -2.86 -1.11
CA GLN A 92 -12.23 -2.07 -1.98
C GLN A 92 -13.05 -1.05 -1.16
N LEU A 93 -13.37 0.09 -1.77
CA LEU A 93 -14.31 1.07 -1.22
C LEU A 93 -15.75 0.90 -1.72
#